data_AF-A0A6L4A1M8-F1
#
_entry.id   AF-A0A6L4A1M8-F1
#
_cell.length_a   1.000
_cell.length_b   1.000
_cell.length_c   1.000
_cell.angle_alpha   90.00
_cell.angle_beta   90.00
_cell.angle_gamma   90.00
#
_symmetry.space_group_name_H-M   'P 1'
#
loop_
_entity.id
_entity.type
_entity.pdbx_description
1 polymer ?
#
loop_
_entity_poly.entity_id
_entity_poly.type
_entity_poly.pdbx_seq_one_letter_code
_entity_poly.pdbx_strand_id
1 'polypeptide(L)'
;MVKQFSPEFLAALEMGLQLSPRERMAMIEELAASFREESAWELAEPPIDDEKIAALMQIEPLPPAEVIALGLLGTWADMEIEDGAEWVNEQKRKRKERRDSKW
;
A
#
# COMPACT_ATOMS: atom_id res chain seq x y z
N MET A 1 20.84 -15.84 -11.34
CA MET A 1 20.48 -17.21 -11.74
C MET A 1 19.65 -17.10 -13.02
N VAL A 2 20.20 -17.46 -14.18
CA VAL A 2 19.47 -17.32 -15.46
C VAL A 2 18.45 -18.45 -15.53
N LYS A 3 17.16 -18.13 -15.60
CA LYS A 3 16.11 -19.14 -15.83
C LYS A 3 16.39 -19.79 -17.18
N GLN A 4 16.75 -21.07 -17.19
CA GLN A 4 16.87 -21.82 -18.43
C GLN A 4 15.46 -22.06 -18.98
N PHE A 5 15.24 -21.73 -20.24
CA PHE A 5 13.99 -22.04 -20.93
C PHE A 5 13.89 -23.54 -21.21
N SER A 6 12.67 -24.07 -21.24
CA SER A 6 12.45 -25.50 -21.52
C SER A 6 12.86 -25.85 -22.96
N PRO A 7 13.31 -27.10 -23.22
CA PRO A 7 13.65 -27.54 -24.58
C PRO A 7 12.49 -27.40 -25.57
N GLU A 8 11.26 -27.59 -25.10
CA GLU A 8 10.02 -27.46 -25.87
C GLU A 8 9.79 -25.99 -26.30
N PHE A 9 10.06 -25.04 -25.41
CA PHE A 9 9.96 -23.61 -25.71
C PHE A 9 11.01 -23.17 -26.75
N LEU A 10 12.23 -23.69 -26.65
CA LEU A 10 13.29 -23.42 -27.63
C LEU A 10 12.96 -23.99 -29.01
N ALA A 11 12.38 -25.20 -29.07
CA ALA A 11 11.93 -25.80 -30.32
C ALA A 11 10.79 -25.01 -30.98
N ALA A 12 9.84 -24.50 -30.20
CA ALA A 12 8.76 -23.65 -30.69
C ALA A 12 9.27 -22.31 -31.25
N LEU A 13 10.28 -21.70 -30.60
CA LEU A 13 10.95 -20.50 -31.09
C LEU A 13 11.67 -20.75 -32.42
N GLU A 14 12.40 -21.86 -32.53
CA GLU A 14 13.11 -22.23 -33.76
C GLU A 14 12.14 -22.46 -34.93
N MET A 15 11.02 -23.15 -34.67
CA MET A 15 9.96 -23.33 -35.65
C MET A 15 9.35 -21.98 -36.09
N GLY A 16 9.09 -21.08 -35.15
CA GLY A 16 8.56 -19.74 -35.44
C GLY A 16 9.50 -18.87 -36.29
N LEU A 17 10.81 -19.07 -36.18
CA LEU A 17 11.81 -18.38 -37.00
C LEU A 17 11.77 -18.80 -38.47
N GLN A 18 11.31 -20.01 -38.78
CA GLN A 18 11.17 -20.53 -40.14
C GLN A 18 9.84 -20.14 -40.82
N LEU A 19 8.87 -19.66 -40.04
CA LEU A 19 7.57 -19.22 -40.55
C LEU A 19 7.65 -17.83 -41.21
N SER A 20 6.76 -17.60 -42.18
CA SER A 20 6.57 -16.26 -42.74
C SER A 20 6.07 -15.29 -41.66
N PRO A 21 6.26 -13.96 -41.81
CA PRO A 21 5.79 -13.00 -40.82
C PRO A 21 4.30 -13.12 -40.48
N ARG A 22 3.46 -13.49 -41.45
CA ARG A 22 2.01 -13.67 -41.25
C ARG A 22 1.68 -14.91 -40.44
N GLU A 23 2.35 -16.02 -40.72
CA GLU A 23 2.17 -17.29 -40.01
C GLU A 23 2.74 -17.21 -38.58
N ARG A 24 3.85 -16.49 -38.41
CA ARG A 24 4.42 -16.22 -37.09
C ARG A 24 3.47 -15.40 -36.21
N MET A 25 2.83 -14.37 -36.78
CA MET A 25 1.84 -13.59 -36.05
C MET A 25 0.64 -14.44 -35.63
N ALA A 26 0.14 -15.30 -36.51
CA ALA A 26 -0.95 -16.24 -36.18
C ALA A 26 -0.54 -17.21 -35.07
N MET A 27 0.67 -17.77 -35.12
CA MET A 27 1.20 -18.66 -34.07
C MET A 27 1.38 -17.93 -32.74
N ILE A 28 1.84 -16.67 -32.76
CA ILE A 28 1.96 -15.84 -31.55
C ILE A 28 0.58 -15.54 -30.96
N GLU A 29 -0.41 -15.23 -31.79
CA GLU A 29 -1.79 -15.00 -31.33
C GLU A 29 -2.41 -16.26 -30.73
N GLU A 30 -2.20 -17.42 -31.35
CA GLU A 30 -2.67 -18.72 -30.83
C GLU A 30 -2.00 -19.07 -29.50
N LEU A 31 -0.67 -18.90 -29.40
CA LEU A 31 0.07 -19.10 -28.16
C LEU A 31 -0.36 -18.09 -27.07
N ALA A 32 -0.58 -16.83 -27.43
CA ALA A 32 -1.04 -15.82 -26.48
C ALA A 32 -2.48 -16.09 -26.00
N ALA A 33 -3.32 -16.73 -26.81
CA ALA A 33 -4.66 -17.14 -26.44
C ALA A 33 -4.64 -18.32 -25.47
N SER A 34 -3.82 -19.35 -25.72
CA SER A 34 -3.70 -20.51 -24.83
C SER A 34 -3.17 -20.11 -23.44
N PHE A 35 -2.14 -19.27 -23.38
CA PHE A 35 -1.62 -18.76 -22.11
C PHE A 35 -2.63 -17.89 -21.36
N ARG A 36 -3.50 -17.15 -22.05
CA ARG A 36 -4.49 -16.26 -21.43
C ARG A 36 -5.61 -17.02 -20.70
N GLU A 37 -6.02 -18.17 -21.23
CA GLU A 37 -7.02 -19.02 -20.59
C GLU A 37 -6.47 -19.79 -19.39
N GLU A 38 -5.19 -20.18 -19.44
CA GLU A 38 -4.51 -20.91 -18.37
C GLU A 38 -4.09 -19.98 -17.20
N SER A 39 -3.74 -18.72 -17.48
CA SER A 39 -3.14 -17.82 -16.47
C SER A 39 -4.13 -17.00 -15.62
N ALA A 40 -5.43 -16.97 -15.97
CA ALA A 40 -6.37 -16.01 -15.37
C ALA A 40 -6.76 -16.35 -13.92
N TRP A 41 -6.62 -17.61 -13.52
CA TRP A 41 -6.97 -18.10 -12.17
C TRP A 41 -5.76 -18.73 -11.45
N GLU A 42 -4.69 -19.08 -12.17
CA GLU A 42 -3.48 -19.72 -11.61
C GLU A 42 -2.49 -18.71 -11.01
N LEU A 43 -2.57 -17.43 -11.39
CA LEU A 43 -1.80 -16.33 -10.82
C LEU A 43 -2.57 -15.50 -9.79
N ALA A 44 -3.82 -15.88 -9.48
CA ALA A 44 -4.54 -15.24 -8.40
C ALA A 44 -3.87 -15.64 -7.08
N GLU A 45 -3.19 -14.68 -6.45
CA GLU A 45 -2.74 -14.88 -5.07
C GLU A 45 -3.93 -15.34 -4.24
N PRO A 46 -3.75 -16.33 -3.34
CA PRO A 46 -4.84 -16.79 -2.51
C PRO A 46 -5.43 -15.61 -1.73
N PRO A 47 -6.74 -15.62 -1.47
CA PRO A 47 -7.35 -14.59 -0.65
C PRO A 47 -6.61 -14.52 0.69
N ILE A 48 -6.30 -13.29 1.12
CA ILE A 48 -5.62 -13.06 2.39
C ILE A 48 -6.44 -13.68 3.53
N ASP A 49 -5.81 -14.53 4.34
CA ASP A 49 -6.47 -15.14 5.49
C ASP A 49 -6.65 -14.15 6.65
N ASP A 50 -7.55 -14.49 7.56
CA ASP A 50 -7.90 -13.65 8.72
C ASP A 50 -6.70 -13.43 9.65
N GLU A 51 -5.77 -14.40 9.73
CA GLU A 51 -4.57 -14.29 10.56
C GLU A 51 -3.59 -13.24 10.01
N LYS A 52 -3.44 -13.19 8.69
CA LYS A 52 -2.61 -12.21 7.99
C LYS A 52 -3.25 -10.84 8.00
N ILE A 53 -4.58 -10.74 7.92
CA ILE A 53 -5.30 -9.49 8.19
C ILE A 53 -5.01 -9.03 9.61
N ALA A 54 -5.19 -9.90 10.61
CA ALA A 54 -4.96 -9.57 12.01
C ALA A 54 -3.52 -9.11 12.27
N ALA A 55 -2.53 -9.76 11.65
CA ALA A 55 -1.13 -9.35 11.75
C ALA A 55 -0.88 -7.96 11.16
N LEU A 56 -1.50 -7.63 10.01
CA LEU A 56 -1.40 -6.29 9.40
C LEU A 56 -2.08 -5.21 10.25
N MET A 57 -3.06 -5.58 11.07
CA MET A 57 -3.76 -4.66 11.98
C MET A 57 -3.00 -4.41 13.29
N GLN A 58 -1.91 -5.14 13.57
CA GLN A 58 -1.07 -4.87 14.74
C GLN A 58 -0.19 -3.65 14.48
N ILE A 59 -0.66 -2.48 14.92
CA ILE A 59 0.12 -1.24 14.88
C ILE A 59 0.90 -1.13 16.18
N GLU A 60 2.22 -1.17 16.10
CA GLU A 60 3.09 -0.83 17.23
C GLU A 60 3.11 0.70 17.41
N PRO A 61 2.71 1.22 18.58
CA PRO A 61 2.72 2.65 18.80
C PRO A 61 4.16 3.17 18.90
N LEU A 62 4.44 4.28 18.21
CA LEU A 62 5.74 4.93 18.31
C LEU A 62 5.98 5.46 19.74
N PRO A 63 7.23 5.37 20.25
CA PRO A 63 7.60 6.01 21.50
C PRO A 63 7.36 7.53 21.47
N PRO A 64 6.97 8.16 22.59
CA PRO A 64 6.70 9.60 22.63
C PRO A 64 7.85 10.47 22.11
N ALA A 65 9.10 10.08 22.37
CA ALA A 65 10.27 10.79 21.90
C ALA A 65 10.38 10.78 20.36
N GLU A 66 10.05 9.66 19.72
CA GLU A 66 10.07 9.52 18.26
C GLU A 66 8.90 10.28 17.63
N VAL A 67 7.72 10.25 18.25
CA VAL A 67 6.56 11.05 17.83
C VAL A 67 6.89 12.54 17.81
N ILE A 68 7.60 13.04 18.83
CA ILE A 68 8.06 14.43 18.91
C ILE A 68 9.13 14.70 17.83
N ALA A 69 10.11 13.80 17.66
CA ALA A 69 11.18 13.96 16.69
C ALA A 69 10.67 13.99 15.24
N LEU A 70 9.61 13.23 14.95
CA LEU A 70 8.94 13.20 13.65
C LEU A 70 7.98 14.39 13.44
N GLY A 71 7.79 15.25 14.44
CA GLY A 71 6.88 16.39 14.36
C GLY A 71 5.41 15.99 14.19
N LEU A 72 5.03 14.80 14.64
CA LEU A 72 3.65 14.30 14.52
C LEU A 72 2.69 14.96 15.52
N LEU A 73 3.23 15.66 16.51
CA LEU A 73 2.48 16.52 17.42
C LEU A 73 2.43 17.93 16.83
N GLY A 74 1.21 18.44 16.60
CA GLY A 74 1.00 19.84 16.22
C GLY A 74 1.62 20.79 17.25
N THR A 75 2.16 21.90 16.76
CA THR A 75 2.79 22.93 17.57
C THR A 75 1.77 23.96 18.06
N TRP A 76 2.16 24.76 19.05
CA TRP A 76 1.36 25.91 19.50
C TRP A 76 1.12 26.92 18.38
N ALA A 77 2.06 27.05 17.44
CA ALA A 77 1.92 27.90 16.27
C ALA A 77 0.84 27.36 15.31
N ASP A 78 0.75 26.05 15.12
CA ASP A 78 -0.31 25.42 14.30
C ASP A 78 -1.71 25.63 14.90
N MET A 79 -1.76 25.94 16.20
CA MET A 79 -2.99 26.26 16.93
C MET A 79 -3.24 27.77 17.06
N GLU A 80 -2.46 28.60 16.37
CA GLU A 80 -2.52 30.06 16.45
C GLU A 80 -2.34 30.60 17.89
N ILE A 81 -1.54 29.90 18.72
CA ILE A 81 -1.28 30.31 20.10
C ILE A 81 0.09 30.97 20.18
N GLU A 82 0.09 32.30 20.35
CA GLU A 82 1.29 33.13 20.46
C GLU A 82 1.84 33.21 21.90
N ASP A 83 0.95 33.30 22.90
CA ASP A 83 1.30 33.27 24.32
C ASP A 83 0.61 32.10 25.03
N GLY A 84 1.42 31.11 25.42
CA GLY A 84 0.91 29.93 26.11
C GLY A 84 0.38 30.22 27.52
N ALA A 85 0.95 31.20 28.23
CA ALA A 85 0.49 31.57 29.55
C ALA A 85 -0.87 32.28 29.49
N GLU A 86 -1.05 33.17 28.51
CA GLU A 86 -2.34 33.81 28.24
C GLU A 86 -3.40 32.77 27.88
N TRP A 87 -3.08 31.84 26.96
CA TRP A 87 -4.00 30.77 26.58
C TRP A 87 -4.42 29.91 27.77
N VAL A 88 -3.49 29.51 28.65
CA VAL A 88 -3.82 28.73 29.86
C VAL A 88 -4.76 29.52 30.78
N ASN A 89 -4.52 30.82 30.97
CA ASN A 89 -5.37 31.67 31.79
C ASN A 89 -6.77 31.82 31.18
N GLU A 90 -6.87 31.94 29.87
CA GLU A 90 -8.14 31.98 29.15
C GLU A 90 -8.91 30.65 29.29
N GLN A 91 -8.22 29.50 29.19
CA GLN A 91 -8.84 28.20 29.44
C GLN A 91 -9.36 28.08 30.89
N LYS A 92 -8.60 28.59 31.88
CA LYS A 92 -9.05 28.62 33.28
C LYS A 92 -10.29 29.50 33.46
N ARG A 93 -10.35 30.66 32.82
CA ARG A 93 -11.52 31.56 32.84
C ARG A 93 -12.75 30.89 32.24
N LYS A 94 -12.64 30.32 31.03
CA LYS A 94 -13.73 29.57 30.36
C LYS A 94 -14.27 28.43 31.22
N ARG A 95 -13.38 27.69 31.90
CA ARG A 95 -13.78 26.61 32.82
C ARG A 95 -14.57 27.13 34.02
N LYS A 96 -14.15 28.27 34.58
CA LYS A 96 -14.86 28.93 35.68
C LYS A 96 -16.26 29.39 35.24
N GLU A 97 -16.36 30.08 34.11
CA GLU A 97 -17.65 30.55 33.56
C GLU A 97 -18.62 29.39 33.28
N ARG A 98 -18.14 28.29 32.67
CA ARG A 98 -18.97 27.09 32.45
C ARG A 98 -19.46 26.46 33.74
N ARG A 99 -18.66 26.52 34.81
CA ARG A 99 -19.07 26.03 36.13
C ARG A 99 -20.12 26.94 36.74
N ASP A 100 -19.91 28.24 36.65
CA ASP A 100 -20.79 29.24 37.26
C ASP A 100 -22.12 29.40 36.50
N SER A 101 -22.17 29.09 35.18
CA SER A 101 -23.40 29.07 34.37
C SER A 101 -24.27 27.80 34.53
N LYS A 102 -23.74 26.76 35.18
CA LYS A 102 -24.44 25.48 35.37
C LYS A 102 -25.28 25.44 36.66
N TRP A 103 -25.23 26.51 37.44
CA TRP A 103 -25.99 26.75 38.67
C TRP A 103 -26.87 27.99 38.49
#